data_AF-V5GK83-F1
#
_entry.id   AF-V5GK83-F1
#
_cell.length_a   1.000
_cell.length_b   1.000
_cell.length_c   1.000
_cell.angle_alpha   90.00
_cell.angle_beta   90.00
_cell.angle_gamma   90.00
#
_symmetry.space_group_name_H-M   'P 1'
#
loop_
_entity.id
_entity.type
_entity.pdbx_description
1 polymer ?
#
loop_
_entity_poly.entity_id
_entity_poly.type
_entity_poly.pdbx_seq_one_letter_code
_entity_poly.pdbx_strand_id
1 'polypeptide(L)'
;CDLRYLDMTVLGKFAVIMADPPWDIHMELPYGTMSDDEMRQLGIPQLQDDGLIFLWVTGRAMELGRECLKLWGYERVDEIIWVKTNQLQRIIRTGRTGHWL
;
A
#
# COMPACT_ATOMS: atom_id res chain seq x y z
N CYS A 1 6.10 -0.48 -16.69
CA CYS A 1 5.12 0.50 -17.19
C CYS A 1 4.86 1.52 -16.09
N ASP A 2 4.27 2.66 -16.43
CA ASP A 2 3.76 3.58 -15.42
C ASP A 2 2.33 3.16 -15.05
N LEU A 3 2.11 2.75 -13.81
CA LEU A 3 0.81 2.25 -13.35
C LEU A 3 -0.27 3.34 -13.36
N ARG A 4 0.11 4.62 -13.36
CA ARG A 4 -0.82 5.76 -13.45
C ARG A 4 -1.50 5.85 -14.82
N TYR A 5 -0.86 5.31 -15.85
CA TYR A 5 -1.29 5.42 -17.25
C TYR A 5 -1.57 4.08 -17.92
N LEU A 6 -1.24 2.97 -17.24
CA LEU A 6 -1.52 1.63 -17.76
C LEU A 6 -3.03 1.38 -17.78
N ASP A 7 -3.55 0.99 -18.94
CA ASP A 7 -4.90 0.45 -19.03
C ASP A 7 -4.95 -0.90 -18.33
N MET A 8 -5.55 -0.94 -17.13
CA MET A 8 -5.64 -2.13 -16.30
C MET A 8 -6.64 -3.16 -16.86
N THR A 9 -7.56 -2.75 -17.74
CA THR A 9 -8.61 -3.63 -18.27
C THR A 9 -8.06 -4.75 -19.14
N VAL A 10 -6.89 -4.55 -19.75
CA VAL A 10 -6.22 -5.55 -20.59
C VAL A 10 -5.65 -6.73 -19.81
N LEU A 11 -5.52 -6.59 -18.48
CA LEU A 11 -4.90 -7.61 -17.61
C LEU A 11 -5.89 -8.72 -17.20
N GLY A 12 -7.20 -8.48 -17.34
CA GLY A 12 -8.24 -9.40 -16.90
C GLY A 12 -8.54 -9.27 -15.40
N LYS A 13 -9.09 -10.34 -14.82
CA LYS A 13 -9.54 -10.40 -13.43
C LYS A 13 -8.65 -11.32 -12.59
N PHE A 14 -8.37 -10.91 -11.37
CA PHE A 14 -7.54 -11.64 -10.43
C PHE A 14 -8.31 -11.98 -9.17
N ALA A 15 -8.00 -13.12 -8.55
CA ALA A 15 -8.58 -13.49 -7.25
C ALA A 15 -7.86 -12.81 -6.07
N VAL A 16 -6.60 -12.40 -6.29
CA VAL A 16 -5.76 -11.75 -5.29
C VAL A 16 -4.98 -10.62 -5.93
N ILE A 17 -5.03 -9.44 -5.32
CA ILE A 17 -4.21 -8.28 -5.66
C ILE A 17 -3.26 -8.01 -4.48
N MET A 18 -2.01 -7.69 -4.76
CA MET A 18 -1.05 -7.21 -3.75
C MET A 18 -0.35 -5.95 -4.25
N ALA A 19 -0.26 -4.94 -3.39
CA ALA A 19 0.42 -3.69 -3.69
C ALA A 19 1.28 -3.22 -2.51
N ASP A 20 2.49 -2.74 -2.83
CA ASP A 20 3.36 -1.97 -1.94
C ASP A 20 3.67 -0.62 -2.60
N PRO A 21 2.74 0.35 -2.51
CA PRO A 21 2.87 1.60 -3.25
C PRO A 21 3.98 2.51 -2.70
N PRO A 22 4.60 3.34 -3.54
CA PRO A 22 5.57 4.34 -3.10
C PRO A 22 4.84 5.54 -2.48
N TRP A 23 4.20 5.34 -1.33
CA TRP A 23 3.41 6.35 -0.63
C TRP A 23 4.18 7.65 -0.40
N ASP A 24 3.56 8.79 -0.67
CA ASP A 24 4.04 10.06 -0.13
C ASP A 24 3.75 10.14 1.37
N ILE A 25 4.78 9.84 2.16
CA ILE A 25 4.68 9.89 3.63
C ILE A 25 5.08 11.25 4.21
N HIS A 26 5.22 12.29 3.38
CA HIS A 26 5.71 13.62 3.76
C HIS A 26 7.10 13.58 4.44
N MET A 27 7.97 12.72 3.93
CA MET A 27 9.38 12.64 4.31
C MET A 27 10.24 12.66 3.06
N GLU A 28 11.46 13.15 3.20
CA GLU A 28 12.46 13.03 2.14
C GLU A 28 12.86 11.56 1.99
N LEU A 29 12.59 10.99 0.82
CA LEU A 29 12.86 9.60 0.50
C LEU A 29 13.86 9.53 -0.67
N PRO A 30 14.74 8.51 -0.69
CA PRO A 30 15.73 8.34 -1.76
C PRO A 30 15.12 7.81 -3.08
N TYR A 31 13.80 7.92 -3.26
CA TYR A 31 13.05 7.44 -4.42
C TYR A 31 11.80 8.29 -4.65
N GLY A 32 11.27 8.24 -5.87
CA GLY A 32 10.04 8.96 -6.25
C GLY A 32 8.80 8.36 -5.58
N THR A 33 7.91 9.23 -5.13
CA THR A 33 6.64 8.87 -4.50
C THR A 33 5.46 9.11 -5.43
N MET A 34 4.32 8.52 -5.08
CA MET A 34 3.02 8.80 -5.69
C MET A 34 2.22 9.67 -4.73
N SER A 35 1.63 10.75 -5.25
CA SER A 35 0.79 11.64 -4.47
C SER A 35 -0.49 10.94 -3.99
N ASP A 36 -1.11 11.46 -2.94
CA ASP A 36 -2.35 10.91 -2.39
C ASP A 36 -3.46 10.81 -3.47
N ASP A 37 -3.54 11.78 -4.39
CA ASP A 37 -4.55 11.78 -5.46
C ASP A 37 -4.26 10.77 -6.57
N GLU A 38 -3.01 10.63 -6.97
CA GLU A 38 -2.60 9.57 -7.91
C GLU A 38 -2.90 8.18 -7.33
N MET A 39 -2.66 7.97 -6.03
CA MET A 39 -3.01 6.73 -5.34
C MET A 39 -4.51 6.46 -5.40
N ARG A 40 -5.36 7.45 -5.06
CA ARG A 40 -6.83 7.32 -5.10
C ARG A 40 -7.34 6.95 -6.50
N GLN A 41 -6.69 7.44 -7.55
CA GLN A 41 -7.10 7.27 -8.95
C GLN A 41 -6.63 5.97 -9.61
N LEU A 42 -5.85 5.12 -8.92
CA LEU A 42 -5.41 3.84 -9.48
C LEU A 42 -6.60 2.96 -9.87
N GLY A 43 -6.50 2.33 -11.05
CA GLY A 43 -7.53 1.47 -11.65
C GLY A 43 -7.75 0.12 -10.96
N ILE A 44 -7.50 0.00 -9.65
CA ILE A 44 -7.65 -1.24 -8.88
C ILE A 44 -9.05 -1.87 -9.00
N PRO A 45 -10.17 -1.11 -9.00
CA PRO A 45 -11.51 -1.70 -9.17
C PRO A 45 -11.71 -2.46 -10.49
N GLN A 46 -10.88 -2.21 -11.50
CA GLN A 46 -11.00 -2.88 -12.79
C GLN A 46 -10.44 -4.31 -12.75
N LEU A 47 -9.56 -4.60 -11.80
CA LEU A 47 -8.77 -5.83 -11.74
C LEU A 47 -9.44 -6.99 -11.02
N GLN A 48 -10.55 -6.78 -10.32
CA GLN A 48 -11.17 -7.83 -9.49
C GLN A 48 -12.67 -7.59 -9.31
N ASP A 49 -13.44 -8.67 -9.37
CA ASP A 49 -14.89 -8.68 -9.09
C ASP A 49 -15.16 -9.28 -7.70
N ASP A 50 -14.50 -10.41 -7.38
CA ASP A 50 -14.52 -11.07 -6.06
C ASP A 50 -13.11 -11.53 -5.69
N GLY A 51 -12.65 -11.26 -4.47
CA GLY A 51 -11.32 -11.70 -4.02
C GLY A 51 -10.76 -10.91 -2.83
N LEU A 52 -9.43 -10.93 -2.68
CA LEU A 52 -8.72 -10.28 -1.59
C LEU A 52 -7.68 -9.29 -2.12
N ILE A 53 -7.47 -8.19 -1.37
CA ILE A 53 -6.38 -7.25 -1.61
C ILE A 53 -5.46 -7.18 -0.38
N PHE A 54 -4.15 -7.22 -0.63
CA PHE A 54 -3.11 -6.99 0.35
C PHE A 54 -2.41 -5.69 0.04
N LEU A 55 -2.57 -4.69 0.93
CA LEU A 55 -2.01 -3.36 0.76
C LEU A 55 -1.01 -3.06 1.87
N TRP A 56 0.27 -2.94 1.52
CA TRP A 56 1.29 -2.51 2.46
C TRP A 56 1.15 -1.03 2.79
N VAL A 57 1.24 -0.70 4.07
CA VAL A 57 1.12 0.66 4.59
C VAL A 57 2.20 0.94 5.64
N THR A 58 2.59 2.21 5.77
CA THR A 58 3.55 2.66 6.80
C THR A 58 3.28 4.11 7.19
N GLY A 59 3.44 4.44 8.48
CA GLY A 59 3.30 5.83 8.96
C GLY A 59 1.94 6.42 8.62
N ARG A 60 1.90 7.63 8.04
CA ARG A 60 0.65 8.30 7.63
C ARG A 60 -0.18 7.54 6.60
N ALA A 61 0.45 6.64 5.84
CA ALA A 61 -0.25 5.86 4.83
C ALA A 61 -1.18 4.80 5.43
N MET A 62 -1.18 4.57 6.75
CA MET A 62 -2.16 3.69 7.39
C MET A 62 -3.59 4.21 7.20
N GLU A 63 -3.81 5.50 7.40
CA GLU A 63 -5.13 6.13 7.23
C GLU A 63 -5.48 6.28 5.74
N LEU A 64 -4.54 6.76 4.92
CA LEU A 64 -4.74 6.90 3.48
C LEU A 64 -4.99 5.54 2.81
N GLY A 65 -4.26 4.49 3.20
CA GLY A 65 -4.46 3.14 2.67
C GLY A 65 -5.86 2.61 2.99
N ARG A 66 -6.38 2.89 4.20
CA ARG A 66 -7.78 2.56 4.56
C ARG A 66 -8.78 3.34 3.73
N GLU A 67 -8.51 4.62 3.44
CA GLU A 67 -9.31 5.44 2.52
C GLU A 67 -9.30 4.84 1.11
N CYS A 68 -8.13 4.50 0.57
CA CYS A 68 -7.97 3.87 -0.73
C CYS A 68 -8.72 2.54 -0.83
N LEU A 69 -8.61 1.66 0.16
CA LEU A 69 -9.36 0.40 0.19
C LEU A 69 -10.87 0.65 0.06
N LYS A 70 -11.42 1.59 0.83
CA LYS A 70 -12.83 1.96 0.77
C LYS A 70 -13.21 2.53 -0.61
N LEU A 71 -12.38 3.43 -1.16
CA LEU A 71 -12.60 4.03 -2.48
C LEU A 71 -12.56 2.98 -3.60
N TRP A 72 -11.70 1.96 -3.46
CA TRP A 72 -11.59 0.88 -4.42
C TRP A 72 -12.65 -0.22 -4.25
N GLY A 73 -13.59 -0.06 -3.32
CA GLY A 73 -14.71 -0.99 -3.13
C GLY A 73 -14.41 -2.16 -2.17
N TYR A 74 -13.35 -2.08 -1.38
CA TYR A 74 -12.97 -3.11 -0.41
C TYR A 74 -13.40 -2.77 1.01
N GLU A 75 -13.77 -3.81 1.76
CA GLU A 75 -13.90 -3.75 3.21
C GLU A 75 -12.63 -4.32 3.85
N ARG A 76 -12.05 -3.61 4.82
CA ARG A 76 -10.90 -4.11 5.58
C ARG A 76 -11.38 -5.12 6.62
N VAL A 77 -11.05 -6.39 6.40
CA VAL A 77 -11.42 -7.50 7.30
C VAL A 77 -10.29 -7.96 8.23
N ASP A 78 -9.03 -7.64 7.92
CA ASP A 78 -7.86 -8.06 8.71
C ASP A 78 -6.71 -7.04 8.59
N GLU A 79 -5.66 -7.19 9.41
CA GLU A 79 -4.43 -6.41 9.37
C GLU A 79 -3.22 -7.28 9.77
N ILE A 80 -2.36 -7.61 8.79
CA ILE A 80 -1.16 -8.43 9.01
C ILE A 80 0.03 -7.52 9.34
N ILE A 81 0.80 -7.91 10.36
CA ILE A 81 2.06 -7.24 10.72
C ILE A 81 3.27 -8.11 10.36
N TRP A 82 4.29 -7.50 9.76
CA TRP A 82 5.58 -8.16 9.55
C TRP A 82 6.60 -7.71 10.59
N VAL A 83 6.90 -8.59 11.54
CA VAL A 83 7.95 -8.36 12.56
C VAL A 83 9.33 -8.55 11.94
N LYS A 84 10.06 -7.44 11.79
CA LYS A 84 11.42 -7.44 11.24
C LYS A 84 12.43 -7.93 12.27
N THR A 85 13.12 -9.01 11.96
CA THR A 85 14.19 -9.58 12.79
C THR A 85 15.53 -9.54 12.06
N ASN A 86 16.62 -9.50 12.82
CA ASN A 86 17.96 -9.65 12.28
C ASN A 86 18.33 -11.15 12.16
N GLN A 87 19.53 -11.43 11.65
CA GLN A 87 20.03 -12.81 11.50
C GLN A 87 20.09 -13.61 12.82
N LEU A 88 20.14 -12.92 13.96
CA LEU A 88 20.12 -13.51 15.31
C LEU A 88 18.70 -13.59 15.89
N GLN A 89 17.66 -13.44 15.06
CA GLN A 89 16.24 -13.47 15.44
C GLN A 89 15.84 -12.40 16.46
N ARG A 90 16.62 -11.31 16.56
CA ARG A 90 16.30 -10.16 17.43
C ARG A 90 15.49 -9.13 16.66
N ILE A 91 14.50 -8.54 17.31
CA ILE A 91 13.66 -7.48 16.74
C ILE A 91 14.53 -6.28 16.36
N ILE A 92 14.39 -5.81 15.12
CA ILE A 92 15.06 -4.59 14.64
C ILE A 92 14.23 -3.38 15.10
N ARG A 93 14.89 -2.42 15.75
CA ARG A 93 14.27 -1.14 16.14
C ARG A 93 14.78 -0.04 15.22
N THR A 94 13.96 0.37 14.27
CA THR A 94 14.22 1.56 13.45
C THR A 94 13.63 2.76 14.16
N GLY A 95 14.46 3.59 14.78
CA GLY A 95 14.02 4.90 15.28
C GLY A 95 13.53 5.77 14.12
N ARG A 96 12.47 6.52 14.35
CA ARG A 96 11.99 7.57 13.43
C ARG A 96 11.91 8.87 14.20
N THR A 97 12.40 9.97 13.62
CA THR A 97 12.32 11.30 14.25
C THR A 97 10.86 11.64 14.57
N GLY A 98 10.58 12.02 15.83
CA GLY A 98 9.22 12.33 16.28
C GLY A 98 8.36 11.13 16.70
N HIS A 99 8.88 9.89 16.64
CA HIS A 99 8.20 8.71 17.17
C HIS A 99 8.81 8.28 18.51
N TRP A 100 7.97 8.17 19.55
CA TRP A 100 8.37 7.77 20.89
C TRP A 100 7.78 6.39 21.25
N LEU A 101 8.32 5.33 20.62
CA LEU A 101 8.01 3.91 20.88
C LEU A 101 9.30 3.08 20.93
#